data_AF-A0A087VVT6-F1
#
_entry.id   AF-A0A087VVT6-F1
#
_cell.length_a   1.000
_cell.length_b   1.000
_cell.length_c   1.000
_cell.angle_alpha   90.00
_cell.angle_beta   90.00
_cell.angle_gamma   90.00
#
_symmetry.space_group_name_H-M   'P 1'
#
loop_
_entity.id
_entity.type
_entity.pdbx_description
1 polymer ?
#
loop_
_entity_poly.entity_id
_entity_poly.type
_entity_poly.pdbx_seq_one_letter_code
_entity_poly.pdbx_strand_id
1 'polypeptide(L)'
;MQTILDPSDNPSMGSLVDRKSEFIGSACHIGNQDEALDFVEQVRRANPKARHVCHCAVWGPEGHTSERLSDDGEPSGTAGKPILEVMRRQNLTDCVVTVTRYFGGILLGSGGLIRAYSSAASLALKAAHPARIVTSRRYRISIAYPDHGPMLRLVESVGGSVAEETFTDNVTLTYDIPLNQTEEFGRSLSNLLQGGAPPTELETVQSPVPLT
;
A
#
# COMPACT_ATOMS: atom_id res chain seq x y z
N MET A 1 -3.01 -3.64 10.03
CA MET A 1 -1.65 -3.09 9.77
C MET A 1 -1.75 -1.75 9.03
N GLN A 2 -0.72 -0.89 9.10
CA GLN A 2 -0.68 0.38 8.35
C GLN A 2 -0.10 0.15 6.95
N THR A 3 -0.43 1.03 6.01
CA THR A 3 0.14 1.07 4.66
C THR A 3 0.07 2.51 4.14
N ILE A 4 0.37 2.72 2.86
CA ILE A 4 0.24 4.00 2.16
C ILE A 4 -0.63 3.83 0.91
N LEU A 5 -1.15 4.93 0.35
CA LEU A 5 -1.99 4.91 -0.85
C LEU A 5 -1.24 5.31 -2.12
N ASP A 6 -0.04 5.85 -1.98
CA ASP A 6 0.74 6.39 -3.09
C ASP A 6 1.06 5.29 -4.13
N PRO A 7 0.61 5.43 -5.38
CA PRO A 7 0.88 4.44 -6.43
C PRO A 7 2.31 4.57 -6.98
N SER A 8 2.76 3.56 -7.74
CA SER A 8 4.13 3.53 -8.30
C SER A 8 4.42 4.63 -9.33
N ASP A 9 3.40 5.15 -10.01
CA ASP A 9 3.50 6.25 -10.97
C ASP A 9 3.52 7.65 -10.31
N ASN A 10 3.06 7.74 -9.06
CA ASN A 10 3.14 8.94 -8.24
C ASN A 10 3.54 8.60 -6.79
N PRO A 11 4.80 8.16 -6.58
CA PRO A 11 5.26 7.72 -5.26
C PRO A 11 5.46 8.91 -4.32
N SER A 12 5.34 8.68 -3.02
CA SER A 12 5.75 9.66 -2.02
C SER A 12 7.26 9.80 -2.03
N MET A 13 7.77 11.02 -1.79
CA MET A 13 9.20 11.31 -1.88
C MET A 13 9.70 12.18 -0.74
N GLY A 14 10.97 12.00 -0.39
CA GLY A 14 11.69 12.88 0.53
C GLY A 14 13.18 12.76 0.33
N SER A 15 13.92 13.85 0.47
CA SER A 15 15.37 13.84 0.27
C SER A 15 16.13 14.59 1.36
N LEU A 16 17.41 14.24 1.49
CA LEU A 16 18.35 14.93 2.37
C LEU A 16 19.76 14.89 1.78
N VAL A 17 20.60 15.81 2.23
CA VAL A 17 22.02 15.83 1.90
C VAL A 17 22.84 15.68 3.18
N ASP A 18 23.76 14.70 3.20
CA ASP A 18 24.73 14.51 4.28
C ASP A 18 26.13 14.34 3.68
N ARG A 19 27.08 15.16 4.14
CA ARG A 19 28.47 15.20 3.62
C ARG A 19 28.52 15.20 2.09
N LYS A 20 27.75 16.10 1.48
CA LYS A 20 27.60 16.27 0.01
C LYS A 20 26.97 15.07 -0.71
N SER A 21 26.70 13.96 -0.03
CA SER A 21 25.96 12.84 -0.61
C SER A 21 24.47 13.14 -0.50
N GLU A 22 23.75 12.97 -1.59
CA GLU A 22 22.30 13.12 -1.63
C GLU A 22 21.63 11.76 -1.49
N PHE A 23 20.58 11.69 -0.69
CA PHE A 23 19.75 10.52 -0.47
C PHE A 23 18.31 10.88 -0.78
N ILE A 24 17.71 10.18 -1.74
CA ILE A 24 16.35 10.42 -2.21
C ILE A 24 15.54 9.17 -1.88
N GLY A 25 14.68 9.27 -0.88
CA GLY A 25 13.70 8.26 -0.55
C GLY A 25 12.48 8.34 -1.47
N SER A 26 11.97 7.19 -1.89
CA SER A 26 10.69 7.07 -2.61
C SER A 26 9.92 5.87 -2.09
N ALA A 27 8.61 6.02 -1.85
CA ALA A 27 7.77 4.94 -1.35
C ALA A 27 6.45 4.84 -2.13
N CYS A 28 5.97 3.63 -2.33
CA CYS A 28 4.64 3.37 -2.90
C CYS A 28 3.99 2.12 -2.29
N HIS A 29 2.68 2.03 -2.46
CA HIS A 29 1.89 0.83 -2.16
C HIS A 29 2.23 -0.30 -3.14
N ILE A 30 2.22 -1.54 -2.66
CA ILE A 30 2.42 -2.76 -3.45
C ILE A 30 1.55 -3.89 -2.90
N GLY A 31 1.02 -4.75 -3.77
CA GLY A 31 0.28 -5.96 -3.37
C GLY A 31 1.16 -7.22 -3.32
N ASN A 32 2.32 -7.21 -3.97
CA ASN A 32 3.16 -8.40 -4.11
C ASN A 32 4.63 -8.05 -4.41
N GLN A 33 5.46 -9.09 -4.49
CA GLN A 33 6.89 -8.96 -4.75
C GLN A 33 7.21 -8.38 -6.15
N ASP A 34 6.43 -8.74 -7.17
CA ASP A 34 6.72 -8.34 -8.55
C ASP A 34 6.53 -6.84 -8.73
N GLU A 35 5.46 -6.28 -8.16
CA GLU A 35 5.24 -4.83 -8.11
C GLU A 35 6.37 -4.09 -7.38
N ALA A 36 6.91 -4.68 -6.31
CA ALA A 36 8.05 -4.10 -5.60
C ALA A 36 9.31 -4.02 -6.49
N LEU A 37 9.58 -5.08 -7.25
CA LEU A 37 10.72 -5.16 -8.15
C LEU A 37 10.56 -4.21 -9.34
N ASP A 38 9.35 -4.13 -9.91
CA ASP A 38 9.03 -3.20 -10.98
C ASP A 38 9.25 -1.74 -10.55
N PHE A 39 8.83 -1.38 -9.34
CA PHE A 39 9.07 -0.04 -8.79
C PHE A 39 10.57 0.25 -8.59
N VAL A 40 11.34 -0.71 -8.07
CA VAL A 40 12.81 -0.56 -7.93
C VAL A 40 13.47 -0.30 -9.28
N GLU A 41 13.06 -1.03 -10.31
CA GLU A 41 13.58 -0.83 -11.67
C GLU A 41 13.13 0.50 -12.29
N GLN A 42 11.91 0.95 -12.03
CA GLN A 42 11.44 2.27 -12.41
C GLN A 42 12.30 3.37 -11.79
N VAL A 43 12.58 3.29 -10.47
CA VAL A 43 13.44 4.23 -9.77
C VAL A 43 14.86 4.19 -10.33
N ARG A 44 15.40 3.00 -10.63
CA ARG A 44 16.74 2.86 -11.24
C ARG A 44 16.81 3.52 -12.62
N ARG A 45 15.79 3.31 -13.48
CA ARG A 45 15.71 3.95 -14.81
C ARG A 45 15.59 5.47 -14.71
N ALA A 46 14.85 5.98 -13.73
CA ALA A 46 14.74 7.41 -13.47
C ALA A 46 16.05 8.04 -12.94
N ASN A 47 16.93 7.23 -12.35
CA ASN A 47 18.17 7.68 -11.71
C ASN A 47 19.43 7.01 -12.30
N PRO A 48 19.71 7.14 -13.62
CA PRO A 48 20.75 6.35 -14.30
C PRO A 48 22.19 6.64 -13.84
N LYS A 49 22.41 7.76 -13.14
CA LYS A 49 23.72 8.15 -12.59
C LYS A 49 23.92 7.68 -11.15
N ALA A 50 22.88 7.15 -10.50
CA ALA A 50 22.98 6.66 -9.14
C ALA A 50 23.73 5.33 -9.11
N ARG A 51 24.60 5.16 -8.13
CA ARG A 51 25.34 3.90 -7.95
C ARG A 51 24.56 2.90 -7.10
N HIS A 52 23.67 3.39 -6.24
CA HIS A 52 22.95 2.60 -5.27
C HIS A 52 21.48 3.05 -5.25
N VAL A 53 20.59 2.08 -5.43
CA VAL A 53 19.14 2.14 -5.22
C VAL A 53 18.80 1.04 -4.20
N CYS A 54 19.17 1.31 -2.95
CA CYS A 54 18.91 0.42 -1.84
C CYS A 54 17.41 0.41 -1.56
N HIS A 55 16.86 -0.71 -1.12
CA HIS A 55 15.41 -0.81 -0.94
C HIS A 55 15.00 -1.81 0.12
N CYS A 56 13.78 -1.65 0.60
CA CYS A 56 13.06 -2.65 1.35
C CYS A 56 11.58 -2.69 0.92
N ALA A 57 11.02 -3.88 0.80
CA ALA A 57 9.62 -4.13 0.56
C ALA A 57 9.07 -5.04 1.65
N VAL A 58 7.83 -4.76 2.08
CA VAL A 58 7.07 -5.56 3.04
C VAL A 58 5.68 -5.77 2.45
N TRP A 59 5.19 -7.00 2.43
CA TRP A 59 3.86 -7.31 1.90
C TRP A 59 3.25 -8.55 2.55
N GLY A 60 1.94 -8.70 2.40
CA GLY A 60 1.19 -9.89 2.81
C GLY A 60 0.36 -9.69 4.09
N PRO A 61 -0.49 -10.68 4.42
CA PRO A 61 -1.47 -10.54 5.48
C PRO A 61 -0.84 -10.56 6.88
N GLU A 62 -1.61 -10.11 7.86
CA GLU A 62 -1.19 -10.07 9.26
C GLU A 62 -0.82 -11.49 9.72
N GLY A 63 0.39 -11.67 10.26
CA GLY A 63 0.91 -12.97 10.69
C GLY A 63 1.64 -13.77 9.60
N HIS A 64 1.59 -13.37 8.33
CA HIS A 64 2.33 -13.97 7.22
C HIS A 64 3.04 -12.91 6.36
N THR A 65 3.68 -11.96 7.02
CA THR A 65 4.42 -10.87 6.38
C THR A 65 5.68 -11.39 5.70
N SER A 66 5.82 -11.06 4.41
CA SER A 66 7.04 -11.28 3.63
C SER A 66 7.84 -9.99 3.56
N GLU A 67 9.17 -10.12 3.51
CA GLU A 67 10.07 -8.99 3.46
C GLU A 67 11.19 -9.23 2.46
N ARG A 68 11.59 -8.18 1.74
CA ARG A 68 12.76 -8.19 0.87
C ARG A 68 13.55 -6.91 1.12
N LEU A 69 14.86 -7.03 1.32
CA LEU A 69 15.76 -5.88 1.44
C LEU A 69 17.01 -6.05 0.59
N SER A 70 17.59 -4.93 0.17
CA SER A 70 18.84 -4.88 -0.59
C SER A 70 19.66 -3.65 -0.20
N ASP A 71 20.95 -3.86 0.04
CA ASP A 71 21.92 -2.78 0.21
C ASP A 71 22.46 -2.26 -1.15
N ASP A 72 22.11 -2.87 -2.29
CA ASP A 72 22.52 -2.48 -3.65
C ASP A 72 24.01 -2.07 -3.81
N GLY A 73 24.92 -2.80 -3.17
CA GLY A 73 26.36 -2.54 -3.22
C GLY A 73 26.90 -1.57 -2.17
N GLU A 74 26.05 -1.02 -1.30
CA GLU A 74 26.50 -0.42 -0.04
C GLU A 74 27.09 -1.48 0.90
N PRO A 75 27.88 -1.09 1.91
CA PRO A 75 28.34 -2.01 2.95
C PRO A 75 27.16 -2.74 3.60
N SER A 76 27.33 -4.05 3.79
CA SER A 76 26.27 -4.95 4.27
C SER A 76 25.61 -4.43 5.56
N GLY A 77 24.28 -4.38 5.54
CA GLY A 77 23.44 -3.97 6.66
C GLY A 77 23.40 -2.47 6.93
N THR A 78 23.98 -1.63 6.05
CA THR A 78 24.02 -0.18 6.24
C THR A 78 22.92 0.60 5.51
N ALA A 79 22.14 -0.05 4.66
CA ALA A 79 21.07 0.60 3.90
C ALA A 79 19.72 -0.13 4.01
N GLY A 80 19.60 -1.34 3.48
CA GLY A 80 18.35 -2.10 3.41
C GLY A 80 17.74 -2.38 4.79
N LYS A 81 18.57 -2.80 5.77
CA LYS A 81 18.11 -3.04 7.15
C LYS A 81 17.65 -1.74 7.85
N PRO A 82 18.38 -0.62 7.80
CA PRO A 82 17.91 0.67 8.29
C PRO A 82 16.59 1.16 7.69
N ILE A 83 16.32 0.87 6.41
CA ILE A 83 15.02 1.17 5.76
C ILE A 83 13.92 0.28 6.37
N LEU A 84 14.15 -1.03 6.46
CA LEU A 84 13.22 -1.98 7.07
C LEU A 84 12.86 -1.62 8.51
N GLU A 85 13.84 -1.20 9.32
CA GLU A 85 13.60 -0.79 10.71
C GLU A 85 12.67 0.42 10.81
N VAL A 86 12.71 1.34 9.84
CA VAL A 86 11.77 2.47 9.78
C VAL A 86 10.36 1.97 9.48
N MET A 87 10.21 1.08 8.48
CA MET A 87 8.92 0.51 8.11
C MET A 87 8.28 -0.27 9.25
N ARG A 88 9.06 -1.10 9.95
CA ARG A 88 8.59 -1.88 11.11
C ARG A 88 8.16 -1.00 12.28
N ARG A 89 8.89 0.09 12.58
CA ARG A 89 8.49 1.04 13.64
C ARG A 89 7.14 1.70 13.37
N GLN A 90 6.78 1.85 12.09
CA GLN A 90 5.49 2.37 11.66
C GLN A 90 4.44 1.27 11.43
N ASN A 91 4.77 0.00 11.70
CA ASN A 91 3.88 -1.15 11.47
C ASN A 91 3.30 -1.18 10.03
N LEU A 92 4.16 -0.84 9.05
CA LEU A 92 3.81 -0.79 7.64
C LEU A 92 3.83 -2.18 7.00
N THR A 93 2.85 -2.41 6.12
CA THR A 93 2.76 -3.52 5.19
C THR A 93 2.40 -3.01 3.79
N ASP A 94 2.46 -3.88 2.80
CA ASP A 94 2.04 -3.64 1.42
C ASP A 94 2.66 -2.36 0.87
N CYS A 95 3.97 -2.24 1.08
CA CYS A 95 4.73 -1.03 0.84
C CYS A 95 6.16 -1.37 0.44
N VAL A 96 6.70 -0.62 -0.52
CA VAL A 96 8.12 -0.62 -0.86
C VAL A 96 8.70 0.77 -0.63
N VAL A 97 9.90 0.82 -0.08
CA VAL A 97 10.70 2.03 0.09
C VAL A 97 12.04 1.83 -0.60
N THR A 98 12.38 2.73 -1.52
CA THR A 98 13.70 2.83 -2.13
C THR A 98 14.42 4.05 -1.60
N VAL A 99 15.75 3.99 -1.53
CA VAL A 99 16.61 5.13 -1.27
C VAL A 99 17.73 5.16 -2.31
N THR A 100 17.63 6.12 -3.21
CA THR A 100 18.65 6.41 -4.21
C THR A 100 19.74 7.26 -3.61
N ARG A 101 21.02 6.89 -3.82
CA ARG A 101 22.16 7.65 -3.33
C ARG A 101 23.04 8.18 -4.46
N TYR A 102 23.32 9.48 -4.41
CA TYR A 102 24.40 10.12 -5.18
C TYR A 102 25.58 10.42 -4.26
N PHE A 103 26.75 9.83 -4.54
CA PHE A 103 27.93 10.00 -3.70
C PHE A 103 28.55 11.40 -3.86
N GLY A 104 28.75 12.08 -2.73
CA GLY A 104 29.28 13.45 -2.68
C GLY A 104 30.80 13.62 -2.58
N GLY A 105 31.57 12.53 -2.71
CA GLY A 105 33.03 12.56 -2.57
C GLY A 105 33.55 12.47 -1.13
N ILE A 106 32.67 12.46 -0.11
CA ILE A 106 33.05 12.35 1.30
C ILE A 106 32.42 11.09 1.90
N LEU A 107 33.23 10.25 2.52
CA LEU A 107 32.76 9.03 3.18
C LEU A 107 31.97 9.35 4.46
N LEU A 108 30.84 8.67 4.65
CA LEU A 108 29.99 8.80 5.84
C LEU A 108 30.40 7.81 6.97
N GLY A 109 31.04 6.69 6.61
CA GLY A 109 31.22 5.54 7.50
C GLY A 109 29.89 4.82 7.81
N SER A 110 29.95 3.61 8.36
CA SER A 110 28.76 2.76 8.54
C SER A 110 27.65 3.42 9.36
N GLY A 111 28.01 4.08 10.47
CA GLY A 111 27.02 4.78 11.31
C GLY A 111 26.39 5.99 10.63
N GLY A 112 27.11 6.67 9.72
CA GLY A 112 26.57 7.76 8.93
C GLY A 112 25.60 7.26 7.86
N LEU A 113 25.95 6.18 7.16
CA LEU A 113 25.06 5.54 6.18
C LEU A 113 23.76 5.07 6.81
N ILE A 114 23.83 4.34 7.92
CA ILE A 114 22.65 3.86 8.66
C ILE A 114 21.69 5.01 8.96
N ARG A 115 22.20 6.13 9.48
CA ARG A 115 21.36 7.30 9.77
C ARG A 115 20.79 7.92 8.50
N ALA A 116 21.60 8.12 7.46
CA ALA A 116 21.15 8.74 6.22
C ALA A 116 20.05 7.91 5.52
N TYR A 117 20.20 6.59 5.44
CA TYR A 117 19.20 5.70 4.86
C TYR A 117 17.90 5.68 5.67
N SER A 118 17.98 5.56 7.01
CA SER A 118 16.79 5.64 7.85
C SER A 118 16.07 6.99 7.75
N SER A 119 16.82 8.09 7.71
CA SER A 119 16.24 9.44 7.59
C SER A 119 15.59 9.65 6.24
N ALA A 120 16.21 9.23 5.13
CA ALA A 120 15.62 9.36 3.79
C ALA A 120 14.34 8.54 3.66
N ALA A 121 14.33 7.30 4.15
CA ALA A 121 13.14 6.46 4.21
C ALA A 121 12.03 7.10 5.06
N SER A 122 12.37 7.65 6.22
CA SER A 122 11.42 8.34 7.10
C SER A 122 10.80 9.58 6.44
N LEU A 123 11.57 10.34 5.66
CA LEU A 123 11.07 11.50 4.94
C LEU A 123 10.08 11.11 3.84
N ALA A 124 10.38 10.07 3.06
CA ALA A 124 9.46 9.57 2.04
C ALA A 124 8.14 9.06 2.66
N LEU A 125 8.21 8.29 3.74
CA LEU A 125 7.03 7.79 4.45
C LEU A 125 6.23 8.91 5.14
N LYS A 126 6.90 9.95 5.64
CA LYS A 126 6.24 11.13 6.22
C LYS A 126 5.45 11.92 5.17
N ALA A 127 5.89 11.90 3.91
CA ALA A 127 5.21 12.55 2.79
C ALA A 127 4.08 11.69 2.18
N ALA A 128 3.94 10.44 2.61
CA ALA A 128 2.96 9.51 2.06
C ALA A 128 1.54 9.76 2.57
N HIS A 129 0.56 9.29 1.81
CA HIS A 129 -0.86 9.27 2.18
C HIS A 129 -1.14 8.03 3.02
N PRO A 130 -1.31 8.15 4.35
CA PRO A 130 -1.37 6.99 5.21
C PRO A 130 -2.72 6.28 5.11
N ALA A 131 -2.67 4.95 5.14
CA ALA A 131 -3.83 4.07 5.10
C ALA A 131 -3.68 2.91 6.07
N ARG A 132 -4.77 2.15 6.23
CA ARG A 132 -4.76 0.85 6.89
C ARG A 132 -5.26 -0.22 5.93
N ILE A 133 -4.70 -1.40 6.04
CA ILE A 133 -5.27 -2.57 5.36
C ILE A 133 -6.51 -3.01 6.10
N VAL A 134 -7.63 -3.07 5.38
CA VAL A 134 -8.90 -3.62 5.86
C VAL A 134 -9.14 -4.93 5.14
N THR A 135 -9.34 -5.98 5.93
CA THR A 135 -9.78 -7.28 5.42
C THR A 135 -11.30 -7.25 5.25
N SER A 136 -11.74 -7.47 4.01
CA SER A 136 -13.13 -7.40 3.61
C SER A 136 -13.58 -8.70 2.96
N ARG A 137 -14.86 -9.03 3.09
CA ARG A 137 -15.49 -10.06 2.27
C ARG A 137 -16.02 -9.43 1.00
N ARG A 138 -15.67 -10.01 -0.14
CA ARG A 138 -16.24 -9.60 -1.43
C ARG A 138 -17.57 -10.29 -1.66
N TYR A 139 -18.51 -9.55 -2.22
CA TYR A 139 -19.83 -10.03 -2.61
C TYR A 139 -20.16 -9.58 -4.04
N ARG A 140 -21.04 -10.34 -4.67
CA ARG A 140 -21.67 -9.95 -5.94
C ARG A 140 -23.18 -10.05 -5.86
N ILE A 141 -23.88 -9.03 -6.35
CA ILE A 141 -25.34 -9.04 -6.42
C ILE A 141 -25.82 -8.44 -7.74
N SER A 142 -26.95 -8.94 -8.25
CA SER A 142 -27.69 -8.33 -9.35
C SER A 142 -28.97 -7.71 -8.80
N ILE A 143 -29.15 -6.41 -9.03
CA ILE A 143 -30.26 -5.61 -8.50
C ILE A 143 -30.92 -4.79 -9.60
N ALA A 144 -32.17 -4.38 -9.36
CA ALA A 144 -32.85 -3.45 -10.26
C ALA A 144 -32.27 -2.04 -10.12
N TYR A 145 -32.39 -1.23 -11.18
CA TYR A 145 -31.91 0.16 -11.19
C TYR A 145 -32.41 1.02 -10.01
N PRO A 146 -33.66 0.93 -9.53
CA PRO A 146 -34.11 1.70 -8.37
C PRO A 146 -33.35 1.40 -7.07
N ASP A 147 -32.81 0.18 -6.93
CA ASP A 147 -32.10 -0.27 -5.74
C ASP A 147 -30.60 0.09 -5.78
N HIS A 148 -30.08 0.53 -6.93
CA HIS A 148 -28.67 0.87 -7.11
C HIS A 148 -28.18 1.96 -6.15
N GLY A 149 -28.81 3.14 -6.17
CA GLY A 149 -28.44 4.24 -5.27
C GLY A 149 -28.58 3.88 -3.77
N PRO A 150 -29.70 3.26 -3.34
CA PRO A 150 -29.80 2.69 -1.99
C PRO A 150 -28.69 1.70 -1.63
N MET A 151 -28.31 0.81 -2.54
CA MET A 151 -27.26 -0.19 -2.32
C MET A 151 -25.89 0.48 -2.14
N LEU A 152 -25.54 1.46 -2.97
CA LEU A 152 -24.28 2.20 -2.83
C LEU A 152 -24.17 2.87 -1.46
N ARG A 153 -25.25 3.53 -1.01
CA ARG A 153 -25.31 4.17 0.32
C ARG A 153 -25.20 3.16 1.44
N LEU A 154 -25.81 1.97 1.28
CA LEU A 154 -25.72 0.93 2.29
C LEU A 154 -24.29 0.39 2.41
N VAL A 155 -23.62 0.12 1.28
CA VAL A 155 -22.20 -0.29 1.26
C VAL A 155 -21.33 0.75 1.94
N GLU A 156 -21.49 2.03 1.59
CA GLU A 156 -20.74 3.14 2.18
C GLU A 156 -21.00 3.29 3.68
N SER A 157 -22.25 3.11 4.14
CA SER A 157 -22.66 3.29 5.54
C SER A 157 -21.94 2.36 6.52
N VAL A 158 -21.46 1.20 6.04
CA VAL A 158 -20.69 0.23 6.82
C VAL A 158 -19.19 0.29 6.52
N GLY A 159 -18.72 1.34 5.83
CA GLY A 159 -17.33 1.50 5.42
C GLY A 159 -16.89 0.49 4.35
N GLY A 160 -17.84 -0.06 3.58
CA GLY A 160 -17.55 -0.89 2.42
C GLY A 160 -17.20 -0.06 1.19
N SER A 161 -16.70 -0.74 0.17
CA SER A 161 -16.32 -0.14 -1.11
C SER A 161 -16.90 -0.92 -2.28
N VAL A 162 -17.21 -0.23 -3.38
CA VAL A 162 -17.62 -0.87 -4.62
C VAL A 162 -16.40 -1.11 -5.49
N ALA A 163 -16.19 -2.36 -5.90
CA ALA A 163 -15.07 -2.78 -6.72
C ALA A 163 -15.39 -2.73 -8.22
N GLU A 164 -16.64 -3.05 -8.59
CA GLU A 164 -17.06 -3.09 -10.00
C GLU A 164 -18.56 -2.87 -10.12
N GLU A 165 -18.97 -2.20 -11.19
CA GLU A 165 -20.36 -1.98 -11.56
C GLU A 165 -20.56 -2.31 -13.04
N THR A 166 -21.54 -3.16 -13.34
CA THR A 166 -21.92 -3.49 -14.72
C THR A 166 -23.41 -3.23 -14.93
N PHE A 167 -23.72 -2.42 -15.93
CA PHE A 167 -25.09 -2.01 -16.26
C PHE A 167 -25.58 -2.75 -17.50
N THR A 168 -26.55 -3.64 -17.33
CA THR A 168 -27.25 -4.34 -18.42
C THR A 168 -28.76 -4.23 -18.21
N ASP A 169 -29.52 -5.32 -18.32
CA ASP A 169 -30.94 -5.37 -17.96
C ASP A 169 -31.15 -5.14 -16.46
N ASN A 170 -30.16 -5.55 -15.64
CA ASN A 170 -30.04 -5.26 -14.22
C ASN A 170 -28.65 -4.67 -13.93
N VAL A 171 -28.47 -4.07 -12.76
CA VAL A 171 -27.16 -3.62 -12.29
C VAL A 171 -26.49 -4.74 -11.52
N THR A 172 -25.30 -5.16 -11.96
CA THR A 172 -24.47 -6.10 -11.20
C THR A 172 -23.40 -5.32 -10.46
N LEU A 173 -23.38 -5.47 -9.13
CA LEU A 173 -22.41 -4.84 -8.25
C LEU A 173 -21.49 -5.90 -7.66
N THR A 174 -20.19 -5.66 -7.75
CA THR A 174 -19.17 -6.33 -6.94
C THR A 174 -18.69 -5.35 -5.87
N TYR A 175 -18.79 -5.72 -4.60
CA TYR A 175 -18.49 -4.82 -3.49
C TYR A 175 -17.86 -5.57 -2.32
N ASP A 176 -17.09 -4.84 -1.52
CA ASP A 176 -16.27 -5.34 -0.42
C ASP A 176 -16.80 -4.78 0.90
N ILE A 177 -17.15 -5.66 1.84
CA ILE A 177 -17.64 -5.29 3.17
C ILE A 177 -16.60 -5.69 4.22
N PRO A 178 -16.18 -4.78 5.11
CA PRO A 178 -15.27 -5.11 6.21
C PRO A 178 -15.78 -6.33 6.98
N LEU A 179 -14.90 -7.30 7.31
CA LEU A 179 -15.33 -8.56 7.94
C LEU A 179 -16.15 -8.34 9.22
N ASN A 180 -15.79 -7.33 10.01
CA ASN A 180 -16.49 -6.95 11.24
C ASN A 180 -17.86 -6.28 11.03
N GLN A 181 -18.24 -5.99 9.79
CA GLN A 181 -19.50 -5.34 9.41
C GLN A 181 -20.45 -6.25 8.62
N THR A 182 -20.00 -7.46 8.26
CA THR A 182 -20.76 -8.41 7.42
C THR A 182 -22.14 -8.76 8.00
N GLU A 183 -22.24 -8.98 9.32
CA GLU A 183 -23.53 -9.29 9.96
C GLU A 183 -24.50 -8.12 9.93
N GLU A 184 -24.03 -6.90 10.25
CA GLU A 184 -24.86 -5.70 10.26
C GLU A 184 -25.34 -5.36 8.85
N PHE A 185 -24.42 -5.41 7.89
CA PHE A 185 -24.71 -5.24 6.48
C PHE A 185 -25.76 -6.24 5.98
N GLY A 186 -25.64 -7.53 6.32
CA GLY A 186 -26.59 -8.56 5.92
C GLY A 186 -28.02 -8.30 6.42
N ARG A 187 -28.18 -7.79 7.65
CA ARG A 187 -29.50 -7.41 8.19
C ARG A 187 -30.09 -6.23 7.42
N SER A 188 -29.31 -5.18 7.19
CA SER A 188 -29.73 -3.99 6.46
C SER A 188 -30.05 -4.29 4.99
N LEU A 189 -29.26 -5.15 4.35
CA LEU A 189 -29.48 -5.60 2.98
C LEU A 189 -30.79 -6.38 2.84
N SER A 190 -31.08 -7.26 3.79
CA SER A 190 -32.33 -8.04 3.79
C SER A 190 -33.56 -7.13 3.85
N ASN A 191 -33.49 -6.05 4.63
CA ASN A 191 -34.55 -5.04 4.71
C ASN A 191 -34.68 -4.24 3.41
N LEU A 192 -33.56 -3.92 2.75
CA LEU A 192 -33.55 -3.18 1.49
C LEU A 192 -34.20 -3.98 0.36
N LEU A 193 -33.84 -5.26 0.22
CA LEU A 193 -34.24 -6.10 -0.91
C LEU A 193 -35.62 -6.75 -0.77
N GLN A 194 -36.27 -6.65 0.40
CA GLN A 194 -37.61 -7.17 0.68
C GLN A 194 -37.88 -8.61 0.15
N GLY A 195 -36.88 -9.49 0.21
CA GLY A 195 -36.97 -10.87 -0.31
C GLY A 195 -36.34 -11.11 -1.69
N GLY A 196 -35.58 -10.15 -2.22
CA GLY A 196 -34.71 -10.34 -3.38
C GLY A 196 -33.63 -11.40 -3.17
N ALA A 197 -33.01 -11.86 -4.25
CA ALA A 197 -31.98 -12.88 -4.19
C ALA A 197 -30.80 -12.42 -3.30
N PRO A 198 -30.27 -13.30 -2.43
CA PRO A 198 -29.13 -12.95 -1.59
C PRO A 198 -27.88 -12.71 -2.46
N PRO A 199 -26.94 -11.88 -1.99
CA PRO A 199 -25.67 -11.72 -2.67
C PRO A 199 -24.89 -13.04 -2.67
N THR A 200 -24.11 -13.27 -3.73
CA THR A 200 -23.13 -14.34 -3.78
C THR A 200 -21.89 -13.90 -3.02
N GLU A 201 -21.49 -14.67 -2.01
CA GLU A 201 -20.22 -14.48 -1.32
C GLU A 201 -19.05 -14.96 -2.20
N LEU A 202 -17.98 -14.17 -2.23
CA LEU A 202 -16.77 -14.42 -3.01
C LEU A 202 -15.55 -14.51 -2.08
N GLU A 203 -14.36 -14.25 -2.61
CA GLU A 203 -13.10 -14.28 -1.87
C GLU A 203 -13.02 -13.22 -0.76
N THR A 204 -12.09 -13.45 0.18
CA THR A 204 -11.64 -12.39 1.10
C THR A 204 -10.60 -11.55 0.39
N VAL A 205 -10.71 -10.23 0.51
CA VAL A 205 -9.74 -9.29 -0.04
C VAL A 205 -9.15 -8.39 1.03
N GLN A 206 -7.98 -7.85 0.74
CA GLN A 206 -7.31 -6.87 1.57
C GLN A 206 -7.14 -5.61 0.74
N SER A 207 -7.70 -4.51 1.22
CA SER A 207 -7.69 -3.24 0.50
C SER A 207 -7.20 -2.13 1.42
N PRO A 208 -6.36 -1.20 0.92
CA PRO A 208 -5.96 -0.04 1.68
C PRO A 208 -7.13 0.94 1.79
N VAL A 209 -7.43 1.38 3.02
CA VAL A 209 -8.45 2.39 3.31
C VAL A 209 -7.76 3.60 3.97
N PRO A 210 -7.98 4.84 3.48
CA PRO A 210 -7.38 6.04 4.05
C PRO A 210 -7.59 6.15 5.56
N LEU A 211 -6.58 6.65 6.28
CA LEU A 211 -6.76 7.08 7.66
C LEU A 211 -7.40 8.47 7.66
N THR A 212 -8.63 8.58 8.17
CA THR A 212 -9.34 9.84 8.45
C THR A 212 -8.72 10.60 9.61
#